data_AF-A0A484NSQ9-F1
#
_entry.id   AF-A0A484NSQ9-F1
#
_cell.length_a   1.000
_cell.length_b   1.000
_cell.length_c   1.000
_cell.angle_alpha   90.00
_cell.angle_beta   90.00
_cell.angle_gamma   90.00
#
_symmetry.space_group_name_H-M   'P 1'
#
loop_
_entity.id
_entity.type
_entity.pdbx_description
1 polymer ?
#
loop_
_entity_poly.entity_id
_entity_poly.type
_entity_poly.pdbx_seq_one_letter_code
_entity_poly.pdbx_strand_id
1 'polypeptide(L)'
;MLMFSYTNFDGRSVNESNAYKNAAPCPTLFVANLGPNASEQELNQVFSRCHGFLKLKMQSTYGAPVAFVDFKDTACSTEALSHLQGTLLYSSPGEGMRLEYAKSRMGMRSKKSK
;
A
#
# COMPACT_ATOMS: atom_id res chain seq x y z
N MET A 1 -49.56 13.90 -17.28
CA MET A 1 -49.35 12.53 -16.80
C MET A 1 -48.43 12.60 -15.60
N LEU A 2 -48.98 12.31 -14.41
CA LEU A 2 -48.29 12.22 -13.13
C LEU A 2 -47.33 11.02 -13.11
N MET A 3 -46.19 11.17 -12.43
CA MET A 3 -45.64 10.31 -11.35
C MET A 3 -44.18 10.73 -11.10
N PHE A 4 -43.88 11.44 -10.00
CA PHE A 4 -43.50 10.91 -8.67
C PHE A 4 -42.27 9.99 -8.69
N SER A 5 -41.19 10.42 -8.02
CA SER A 5 -40.21 9.65 -7.19
C SER A 5 -39.00 10.59 -6.92
N TYR A 6 -38.90 11.33 -5.81
CA TYR A 6 -38.40 10.95 -4.46
C TYR A 6 -37.17 10.05 -4.39
N THR A 7 -36.14 10.60 -3.72
CA THR A 7 -34.95 10.00 -3.05
C THR A 7 -33.94 9.25 -3.94
N ASN A 8 -32.63 9.51 -3.85
CA ASN A 8 -31.83 9.50 -2.63
C ASN A 8 -30.64 10.45 -2.69
N PHE A 9 -30.54 11.27 -1.64
CA PHE A 9 -29.30 11.61 -0.97
C PHE A 9 -28.61 10.31 -0.56
N ASP A 10 -27.53 9.95 -1.26
CA ASP A 10 -26.31 9.43 -0.65
C ASP A 10 -25.22 9.46 -1.73
N GLY A 11 -24.78 10.67 -2.08
CA GLY A 11 -23.47 10.84 -2.70
C GLY A 11 -22.43 10.54 -1.63
N ARG A 12 -22.32 9.26 -1.25
CA ARG A 12 -21.28 8.72 -0.38
C ARG A 12 -19.99 9.40 -0.81
N SER A 13 -19.40 10.10 0.16
CA SER A 13 -18.06 10.68 0.10
C SER A 13 -17.23 9.94 -0.92
N VAL A 14 -16.69 10.65 -1.90
CA VAL A 14 -15.62 10.17 -2.79
C VAL A 14 -14.52 9.56 -1.92
N ASN A 15 -14.69 8.27 -1.62
CA ASN A 15 -13.96 7.57 -0.57
C ASN A 15 -12.64 7.14 -1.19
N GLU A 16 -11.59 7.91 -0.89
CA GLU A 16 -10.17 7.56 -0.94
C GLU A 16 -9.60 6.89 -2.21
N SER A 17 -10.33 6.86 -3.33
CA SER A 17 -9.95 6.03 -4.48
C SER A 17 -9.04 6.74 -5.49
N ASN A 18 -8.64 7.99 -5.26
CA ASN A 18 -7.78 8.75 -6.18
C ASN A 18 -6.55 9.42 -5.55
N ALA A 19 -6.31 9.21 -4.25
CA ALA A 19 -5.09 9.69 -3.59
C ALA A 19 -3.81 8.99 -4.10
N TYR A 20 -3.97 7.86 -4.79
CA TYR A 20 -2.88 6.98 -5.22
C TYR A 20 -2.29 7.30 -6.60
N LYS A 21 -2.96 8.13 -7.40
CA LYS A 21 -2.42 8.64 -8.67
C LYS A 21 -1.61 9.94 -8.48
N ASN A 22 -1.67 10.53 -7.29
CA ASN A 22 -1.05 11.83 -6.97
C ASN A 22 -0.26 11.82 -5.64
N ALA A 23 0.06 10.63 -5.12
CA ALA A 23 0.95 10.55 -3.97
C ALA A 23 2.34 11.00 -4.41
N ALA A 24 2.88 12.02 -3.72
CA ALA A 24 4.22 12.52 -4.00
C ALA A 24 5.23 11.37 -3.95
N PRO A 25 6.25 11.36 -4.83
CA PRO A 25 7.24 10.30 -4.84
C PRO A 25 7.86 10.18 -3.44
N CYS A 26 7.69 9.01 -2.83
CA CYS A 26 8.16 8.72 -1.47
C CYS A 26 9.05 7.48 -1.49
N PRO A 27 10.16 7.46 -0.72
CA PRO A 27 11.03 6.30 -0.64
C PRO A 27 10.38 5.14 0.13
N THR A 28 9.27 5.39 0.83
CA THR A 28 8.48 4.35 1.47
C THR A 28 7.30 3.96 0.61
N LEU A 29 7.12 2.65 0.41
CA LEU A 29 5.96 2.04 -0.21
C LEU A 29 5.03 1.42 0.82
N PHE A 30 3.75 1.47 0.54
CA PHE A 30 2.68 0.74 1.20
C PHE A 30 2.27 -0.42 0.29
N VAL A 31 2.12 -1.60 0.86
CA VAL A 31 1.75 -2.84 0.20
C VAL A 31 0.43 -3.30 0.81
N ALA A 32 -0.61 -3.32 -0.02
CA ALA A 32 -1.94 -3.79 0.34
C ALA A 32 -2.33 -4.98 -0.51
N ASN A 33 -3.55 -5.47 -0.30
CA ASN A 33 -4.09 -6.63 -1.00
C ASN A 33 -3.21 -7.89 -0.84
N LEU A 34 -2.61 -8.01 0.34
CA LEU A 34 -1.94 -9.22 0.75
C LEU A 34 -3.02 -10.20 1.21
N GLY A 35 -2.97 -11.46 0.78
CA GLY A 35 -3.92 -12.43 1.30
C GLY A 35 -3.51 -12.96 2.67
N PRO A 36 -4.36 -13.82 3.27
CA PRO A 36 -4.28 -14.18 4.68
C PRO A 36 -3.00 -14.94 5.06
N ASN A 37 -2.36 -15.61 4.09
CA ASN A 37 -1.11 -16.34 4.32
C ASN A 37 0.14 -15.48 4.06
N ALA A 38 -0.02 -14.26 3.56
CA ALA A 38 1.10 -13.38 3.28
C ALA A 38 1.85 -13.11 4.60
N SER A 39 3.17 -13.25 4.57
CA SER A 39 4.01 -13.12 5.75
C SER A 39 5.10 -12.09 5.50
N GLU A 40 5.56 -11.45 6.58
CA GLU A 40 6.65 -10.47 6.51
C GLU A 40 7.89 -11.06 5.85
N GLN A 41 8.20 -12.32 6.14
CA GLN A 41 9.36 -13.01 5.57
C GLN A 41 9.26 -13.16 4.04
N GLU A 42 8.09 -13.49 3.51
CA GLU A 42 7.89 -13.64 2.06
C GLU A 42 8.07 -12.30 1.36
N LEU A 43 7.42 -11.25 1.87
CA LEU A 43 7.59 -9.90 1.33
C LEU A 43 9.03 -9.46 1.43
N ASN A 44 9.69 -9.68 2.57
CA ASN A 44 11.09 -9.34 2.75
C ASN A 44 11.98 -10.06 1.71
N GLN A 45 11.74 -11.34 1.42
CA GLN A 45 12.45 -12.07 0.37
C GLN A 45 12.21 -11.50 -1.03
N VAL A 46 11.00 -11.02 -1.32
CA VAL A 46 10.66 -10.39 -2.60
C VAL A 46 11.31 -9.00 -2.72
N PHE A 47 11.13 -8.15 -1.72
CA PHE A 47 11.65 -6.78 -1.70
C PHE A 47 13.16 -6.68 -1.50
N SER A 48 13.79 -7.66 -0.84
CA SER A 48 15.25 -7.71 -0.68
C SER A 48 15.98 -7.91 -2.02
N ARG A 49 15.27 -8.30 -3.09
CA ARG A 49 15.83 -8.36 -4.45
C ARG A 49 15.87 -6.99 -5.12
N CYS A 50 15.11 -6.03 -4.63
CA CYS A 50 15.09 -4.67 -5.15
C CYS A 50 16.29 -3.88 -4.60
N HIS A 51 16.89 -3.05 -5.46
CA HIS A 51 17.96 -2.17 -5.04
C HIS A 51 17.47 -1.13 -4.04
N GLY A 52 18.30 -0.83 -3.03
CA GLY A 52 17.99 0.20 -2.05
C GLY A 52 16.93 -0.20 -1.03
N PHE A 53 16.51 -1.46 -0.93
CA PHE A 53 15.70 -1.95 0.17
C PHE A 53 16.39 -1.68 1.52
N LEU A 54 15.70 -0.99 2.43
CA LEU A 54 16.20 -0.72 3.78
C LEU A 54 15.48 -1.56 4.82
N LYS A 55 14.15 -1.51 4.80
CA LYS A 55 13.34 -2.12 5.85
C LYS A 55 11.97 -2.46 5.35
N LEU A 56 11.44 -3.59 5.84
CA LEU A 56 10.04 -3.94 5.70
C LEU A 56 9.41 -3.98 7.09
N LYS A 57 8.13 -3.62 7.16
CA LYS A 57 7.31 -3.83 8.35
C LYS A 57 5.92 -4.26 7.94
N MET A 58 5.52 -5.46 8.36
CA MET A 58 4.15 -5.90 8.20
C MET A 58 3.25 -5.31 9.29
N GLN A 59 2.01 -4.99 8.93
CA GLN A 59 0.99 -4.46 9.82
C GLN A 59 -0.39 -5.01 9.43
N SER A 60 -1.35 -5.00 10.34
CA SER A 60 -2.74 -5.33 10.02
C SER A 60 -3.56 -4.05 10.05
N THR A 61 -4.18 -3.72 8.93
CA THR A 61 -4.96 -2.49 8.74
C THR A 61 -6.37 -2.87 8.31
N TYR A 62 -7.38 -2.44 9.09
CA TYR A 62 -8.80 -2.76 8.87
C TYR A 62 -9.10 -4.25 8.68
N GLY A 63 -8.34 -5.13 9.35
CA GLY A 63 -8.50 -6.59 9.25
C GLY A 63 -7.83 -7.22 8.03
N ALA A 64 -7.19 -6.43 7.16
CA ALA A 64 -6.36 -6.92 6.06
C ALA A 64 -4.86 -6.83 6.42
N PRO A 65 -4.04 -7.82 6.03
CA PRO A 65 -2.61 -7.70 6.15
C PRO A 65 -2.09 -6.67 5.14
N VAL A 66 -1.22 -5.79 5.62
CA VAL A 66 -0.53 -4.77 4.83
C VAL A 66 0.94 -4.77 5.20
N ALA A 67 1.78 -4.20 4.35
CA ALA A 67 3.17 -3.98 4.69
C ALA A 67 3.60 -2.58 4.28
N PHE A 68 4.60 -2.08 4.98
CA PHE A 68 5.32 -0.88 4.60
C PHE A 68 6.73 -1.30 4.24
N VAL A 69 7.31 -0.67 3.22
CA VAL A 69 8.67 -0.95 2.76
C VAL A 69 9.41 0.36 2.62
N ASP A 70 10.48 0.57 3.38
CA ASP A 70 11.35 1.73 3.22
C ASP A 70 12.50 1.40 2.27
N PHE A 71 12.75 2.33 1.36
CA PHE A 71 13.89 2.31 0.46
C PHE A 71 14.84 3.47 0.78
N LYS A 72 16.04 3.36 0.23
CA LYS A 72 17.09 4.37 0.35
C LYS A 72 16.68 5.66 -0.35
N ASP A 73 16.13 5.53 -1.55
CA ASP A 73 15.82 6.64 -2.45
C ASP A 73 14.45 6.42 -3.12
N THR A 74 13.83 7.52 -3.56
CA THR A 74 12.57 7.52 -4.30
C THR A 74 12.65 6.81 -5.64
N ALA A 75 13.81 6.85 -6.30
CA ALA A 75 14.01 6.13 -7.56
C ALA A 75 13.91 4.61 -7.34
N CYS A 76 14.57 4.11 -6.29
CA CYS A 76 14.53 2.70 -5.90
C CYS A 76 13.11 2.24 -5.55
N SER A 77 12.37 3.04 -4.77
CA SER A 77 10.98 2.71 -4.43
C SER A 77 10.07 2.74 -5.67
N THR A 78 10.27 3.69 -6.59
CA THR A 78 9.51 3.74 -7.85
C THR A 78 9.73 2.49 -8.69
N GLU A 79 10.99 2.07 -8.82
CA GLU A 79 11.37 0.87 -9.58
C GLU A 79 10.78 -0.39 -8.94
N ALA A 80 10.93 -0.55 -7.63
CA ALA A 80 10.34 -1.66 -6.89
C ALA A 80 8.81 -1.67 -7.00
N LEU A 81 8.16 -0.49 -6.90
CA LEU A 81 6.73 -0.35 -7.09
C LEU A 81 6.32 -0.87 -8.46
N SER A 82 6.95 -0.39 -9.53
CA SER A 82 6.59 -0.79 -10.90
C SER A 82 6.89 -2.26 -11.18
N HIS A 83 7.95 -2.81 -10.60
CA HIS A 83 8.38 -4.19 -10.83
C HIS A 83 7.52 -5.20 -10.05
N LEU A 84 7.06 -4.81 -8.87
CA LEU A 84 6.30 -5.67 -7.95
C LEU A 84 4.80 -5.38 -7.92
N GLN A 85 4.33 -4.34 -8.62
CA GLN A 85 2.91 -4.00 -8.73
C GLN A 85 2.12 -5.16 -9.30
N GLY A 86 1.11 -5.62 -8.55
CA GLY A 86 0.25 -6.71 -8.98
C GLY A 86 0.94 -8.08 -9.01
N THR A 87 2.14 -8.21 -8.43
CA THR A 87 2.81 -9.50 -8.31
C THR A 87 1.97 -10.42 -7.46
N LEU A 88 1.76 -11.64 -7.95
CA LEU A 88 1.07 -12.69 -7.20
C LEU A 88 2.03 -13.27 -6.18
N LEU A 89 1.64 -13.18 -4.91
CA LEU A 89 2.36 -13.86 -3.84
C LEU A 89 2.00 -15.33 -3.83
N TYR A 90 2.95 -16.18 -3.43
CA TYR A 90 2.72 -17.61 -3.34
C TYR A 90 1.64 -17.92 -2.29
N SER A 91 1.64 -17.13 -1.22
CA SER A 91 0.61 -17.11 -0.20
C SER A 91 -0.77 -16.67 -0.68
N SER A 92 -0.92 -16.09 -1.88
CA SER A 92 -2.18 -15.53 -2.38
C SER A 92 -2.29 -15.64 -3.90
N PRO A 93 -2.62 -16.83 -4.43
CA PRO A 93 -2.66 -17.09 -5.87
C PRO A 93 -3.80 -16.41 -6.64
N GLY A 94 -4.69 -15.65 -5.97
CA GLY A 94 -5.86 -15.01 -6.58
C GLY A 94 -5.81 -13.48 -6.66
N GLU A 95 -5.02 -12.83 -5.82
CA GLU A 95 -4.97 -11.37 -5.73
C GLU A 95 -3.52 -10.89 -5.70
N GLY A 96 -3.15 -10.08 -6.70
CA GLY A 96 -1.82 -9.47 -6.77
C GLY A 96 -1.64 -8.41 -5.69
N MET A 97 -0.45 -8.36 -5.09
CA MET A 97 -0.15 -7.34 -4.09
C MET A 97 -0.17 -5.95 -4.73
N ARG A 98 -0.82 -4.99 -4.07
CA ARG A 98 -0.91 -3.61 -4.55
C ARG A 98 0.15 -2.76 -3.86
N LEU A 99 1.01 -2.11 -4.65
CA LEU A 99 2.07 -1.24 -4.15
C LEU A 99 1.75 0.23 -4.41
N GLU A 100 1.92 1.06 -3.40
CA GLU A 100 1.53 2.47 -3.44
C GLU A 100 2.54 3.32 -2.67
N TYR A 101 2.72 4.61 -3.01
CA TYR A 101 3.57 5.47 -2.20
C TYR A 101 2.94 5.71 -0.83
N ALA A 102 3.72 5.54 0.23
CA ALA A 102 3.26 5.86 1.57
C ALA A 102 3.12 7.38 1.73
N LYS A 103 2.12 7.82 2.50
CA LYS A 103 1.91 9.24 2.85
C LYS A 103 3.07 9.84 3.68
N SER A 104 4.00 9.01 4.17
CA SER A 104 5.06 9.38 5.11
C SER A 104 6.17 8.33 5.14
N ARG A 105 7.42 8.76 5.39
CA ARG A 105 8.56 7.84 5.52
C ARG A 105 8.39 6.88 6.71
N MET A 106 8.61 5.59 6.49
CA MET A 106 8.58 4.60 7.56
C MET A 106 9.73 4.88 8.55
N GLY A 107 9.40 5.02 9.83
CA GLY A 107 10.40 5.14 10.88
C GLY A 107 10.73 6.56 11.34
N MET A 108 10.13 7.60 10.75
CA MET A 108 10.02 8.90 11.45
C MET A 108 8.98 8.78 12.56
N ARG A 109 9.27 7.96 13.56
CA ARG A 109 8.57 8.02 14.84
C ARG A 109 8.94 9.39 15.39
N SER A 110 8.04 10.35 15.29
CA SER A 110 8.13 11.59 16.06
C SER A 110 8.36 11.15 17.49
N LYS A 111 9.62 11.28 17.95
CA LYS A 111 9.89 11.22 19.38
C LYS A 111 9.08 12.36 19.93
N LYS A 112 7.93 12.05 20.51
CA LYS A 112 7.25 12.97 21.42
C LYS A 112 8.23 13.11 22.57
N SER A 113 9.10 14.13 22.48
CA SER A 113 9.99 14.53 23.57
C SER A 113 9.11 14.69 24.80
N LYS A 114 9.49 14.01 25.87
CA LYS A 114 8.95 14.25 27.20
C LYS A 114 10.10 14.73 28.06
#